data_AF-A0A365ZFX6-F1
#
_entry.id   AF-A0A365ZFX6-F1
#
_cell.length_a   1.000
_cell.length_b   1.000
_cell.length_c   1.000
_cell.angle_alpha   90.00
_cell.angle_beta   90.00
_cell.angle_gamma   90.00
#
_symmetry.space_group_name_H-M   'P 1'
#
loop_
_entity.id
_entity.type
_entity.pdbx_description
1 polymer ?
#
loop_
_entity_poly.entity_id
_entity_poly.type
_entity_poly.pdbx_seq_one_letter_code
_entity_poly.pdbx_strand_id
1 'polypeptide(L)'
;MVSDNDRVGPTVEDGLREALSLLTSWPIASVLRFASPAPEPGPPDTGHGTAPRYFEPPLVGSVDLYRIRVGLVLPIGVGELSERVRALLAAGFDGWSMPALPAEPQPLHTVEDHLPIKVVNLLRRRRFRSVEEVALVPDDTLLDLRGLGTRLLRELRRVIPARTAPGHTRATSNEDSAPLAPRPTGGTFVETDALAELVTIRGDTEAAVFTAAATWLAAHPHHTLFGVDYDHGPVDGDGVPQPAAVLRLTVMAS
;
A
#
# COMPACT_ATOMS: atom_id res chain seq x y z
N MET A 1 45.12 -15.32 1.16
CA MET A 1 44.35 -14.07 1.28
C MET A 1 43.28 -14.10 0.22
N VAL A 2 42.13 -14.68 0.54
CA VAL A 2 40.93 -14.62 -0.29
C VAL A 2 40.09 -13.51 0.33
N SER A 3 39.84 -12.45 -0.43
CA SER A 3 38.99 -11.34 0.01
C SER A 3 37.56 -11.83 0.11
N ASP A 4 37.07 -11.91 1.35
CA ASP A 4 35.78 -12.49 1.74
C ASP A 4 34.74 -11.37 1.92
N ASN A 5 34.50 -10.56 0.88
CA ASN A 5 33.69 -9.33 1.02
C ASN A 5 32.60 -9.09 -0.04
N ASP A 6 32.20 -10.10 -0.81
CA ASP A 6 31.08 -9.99 -1.76
C ASP A 6 29.80 -10.68 -1.26
N ARG A 7 29.44 -10.47 0.01
CA ARG A 7 28.05 -10.72 0.44
C ARG A 7 27.21 -9.51 0.08
N VAL A 8 26.79 -9.43 -1.18
CA VAL A 8 25.72 -8.53 -1.59
C VAL A 8 24.46 -8.97 -0.84
N GLY A 9 24.09 -8.22 0.19
CA GLY A 9 22.85 -8.45 0.93
C GLY A 9 21.62 -8.24 0.04
N PRO A 10 20.46 -8.82 0.42
CA PRO A 10 19.23 -8.65 -0.35
C PRO A 10 18.89 -7.16 -0.47
N THR A 11 18.57 -6.73 -1.69
CA THR A 11 18.24 -5.33 -1.97
C THR A 11 16.82 -5.00 -1.48
N VAL A 12 16.51 -3.71 -1.36
CA VAL A 12 15.14 -3.23 -1.07
C VAL A 12 14.13 -3.80 -2.06
N GLU A 13 14.52 -3.91 -3.34
CA GLU A 13 13.69 -4.49 -4.38
C GLU A 13 13.43 -5.99 -4.15
N ASP A 14 14.42 -6.73 -3.64
CA ASP A 14 14.26 -8.15 -3.31
C ASP A 14 13.31 -8.34 -2.12
N GLY A 15 13.42 -7.49 -1.09
CA GLY A 15 12.47 -7.47 0.03
C GLY A 15 11.05 -7.13 -0.38
N LEU A 16 10.88 -6.06 -1.18
CA LEU A 16 9.57 -5.68 -1.74
C LEU A 16 8.99 -6.79 -2.61
N ARG A 17 9.83 -7.45 -3.43
CA ARG A 17 9.45 -8.60 -4.25
C ARG A 17 8.96 -9.75 -3.38
N GLU A 18 9.71 -10.15 -2.38
CA GLU A 18 9.29 -11.24 -1.49
C GLU A 18 7.98 -10.90 -0.75
N ALA A 19 7.85 -9.69 -0.22
CA ALA A 19 6.63 -9.23 0.45
C ALA A 19 5.41 -9.22 -0.47
N LEU A 20 5.55 -8.70 -1.70
CA LEU A 20 4.47 -8.68 -2.67
C LEU A 20 4.11 -10.09 -3.16
N SER A 21 5.07 -11.01 -3.23
CA SER A 21 4.84 -12.38 -3.71
C SER A 21 3.90 -13.15 -2.78
N LEU A 22 4.07 -12.99 -1.47
CA LEU A 22 3.23 -13.69 -0.50
C LEU A 22 1.79 -13.14 -0.43
N LEU A 23 1.55 -11.92 -0.92
CA LEU A 23 0.21 -11.34 -1.02
C LEU A 23 -0.64 -11.97 -2.14
N THR A 24 -0.05 -12.71 -3.09
CA THR A 24 -0.77 -13.34 -4.22
C THR A 24 -1.82 -14.37 -3.81
N SER A 25 -1.67 -14.98 -2.64
CA SER A 25 -2.54 -16.05 -2.16
C SER A 25 -3.79 -15.55 -1.41
N TRP A 26 -3.95 -14.23 -1.26
CA TRP A 26 -4.84 -13.66 -0.25
C TRP A 26 -6.17 -13.08 -0.78
N PRO A 27 -7.31 -13.44 -0.17
CA PRO A 27 -8.63 -12.99 -0.60
C PRO A 27 -9.02 -11.66 0.07
N ILE A 28 -8.29 -10.56 -0.16
CA ILE A 28 -8.48 -9.38 0.70
C ILE A 28 -8.85 -8.11 -0.09
N ALA A 29 -10.04 -7.58 0.22
CA ALA A 29 -10.45 -6.22 -0.11
C ALA A 29 -9.76 -5.28 0.89
N SER A 30 -8.59 -4.73 0.55
CA SER A 30 -7.93 -3.75 1.43
C SER A 30 -6.98 -2.84 0.67
N VAL A 31 -6.79 -1.66 1.25
CA VAL A 31 -5.80 -0.66 0.86
C VAL A 31 -4.52 -0.92 1.64
N LEU A 32 -3.44 -1.32 1.00
CA LEU A 32 -2.15 -1.47 1.68
C LEU A 32 -1.40 -0.15 1.67
N ARG A 33 -1.41 0.56 2.79
CA ARG A 33 -0.55 1.73 2.97
C ARG A 33 0.87 1.28 3.24
N PHE A 34 1.85 1.97 2.69
CA PHE A 34 3.26 2.01 3.05
C PHE A 34 3.61 3.47 3.28
N ALA A 35 4.40 3.79 4.29
CA ALA A 35 4.91 5.13 4.53
C ALA A 35 6.41 5.03 4.80
N SER A 36 7.18 6.07 4.51
CA SER A 36 8.55 6.21 4.93
C SER A 36 8.65 7.54 5.69
N PRO A 37 9.03 7.51 6.98
CA PRO A 37 9.18 8.72 7.78
C PRO A 37 10.28 9.58 7.19
N ALA A 38 10.22 10.90 7.39
CA ALA A 38 11.42 11.69 7.13
C ALA A 38 12.48 11.45 8.21
N PRO A 39 13.76 11.67 7.87
CA PRO A 39 14.80 11.75 8.88
C PRO A 39 14.37 12.77 9.94
N GLU A 40 14.49 12.41 11.21
CA GLU A 40 14.20 13.34 12.30
C GLU A 40 15.02 14.63 12.12
N PRO A 41 14.42 15.80 12.37
CA PRO A 41 15.19 17.04 12.37
C PRO A 41 16.31 16.88 13.41
N GLY A 42 17.55 17.16 13.00
CA GLY A 42 18.70 17.13 13.91
C GLY A 42 18.46 17.98 15.17
N PRO A 43 19.20 17.73 16.26
CA PRO A 43 18.95 18.37 17.55
C PRO A 43 18.87 19.90 17.38
N PRO A 44 17.85 20.55 17.98
CA PRO A 44 17.65 21.97 17.82
C PRO A 44 18.89 22.72 18.32
N ASP A 45 19.49 23.51 17.43
CA ASP A 45 20.58 24.40 17.80
C ASP A 45 20.07 25.34 18.90
N THR A 46 20.64 25.23 20.11
CA THR A 46 20.14 25.84 21.37
C THR A 46 20.17 27.38 21.40
N GLY A 47 20.38 28.03 20.26
CA GLY A 47 20.37 29.49 20.09
C GLY A 47 18.96 30.09 20.14
N HIS A 48 18.56 30.52 21.34
CA HIS A 48 17.53 31.54 21.61
C HIS A 48 16.12 31.40 20.97
N GLY A 49 15.19 30.84 21.77
CA GLY A 49 14.04 31.62 22.23
C GLY A 49 12.80 31.75 21.32
N THR A 50 12.59 30.86 20.36
CA THR A 50 11.29 30.79 19.65
C THR A 50 10.73 29.37 19.77
N ALA A 51 9.48 29.23 20.25
CA ALA A 51 8.85 27.93 20.42
C ALA A 51 8.92 27.14 19.10
N PRO A 52 9.48 25.91 19.10
CA PRO A 52 9.60 25.13 17.88
C PRO A 52 8.20 24.80 17.38
N ARG A 53 7.86 25.30 16.20
CA ARG A 53 6.76 24.73 15.43
C ARG A 53 7.17 23.29 15.15
N TYR A 54 6.44 22.32 15.69
CA TYR A 54 6.57 20.91 15.30
C TYR A 54 6.27 20.83 13.79
N PHE A 55 7.31 20.95 12.98
CA PHE A 55 7.25 20.59 11.58
C PHE A 55 7.22 19.07 11.57
N GLU A 56 6.07 18.50 11.20
CA GLU A 56 6.05 17.09 10.80
C GLU A 56 7.13 16.92 9.73
N PRO A 57 8.13 16.06 9.97
CA PRO A 57 9.21 15.90 9.02
C PRO A 57 8.60 15.35 7.71
N PRO A 58 9.05 15.85 6.53
CA PRO A 58 8.39 15.54 5.27
C PRO A 58 8.56 14.07 4.90
N LEU A 59 7.51 13.24 5.07
CA LEU A 59 7.48 11.83 4.68
C LEU A 59 8.27 11.58 3.37
N VAL A 60 9.31 10.73 3.43
CA VAL A 60 10.17 10.35 2.29
C VAL A 60 9.34 9.70 1.16
N GLY A 61 8.24 9.07 1.53
CA GLY A 61 7.21 8.65 0.60
C GLY A 61 6.05 7.95 1.30
N SER A 62 4.96 7.73 0.57
CA SER A 62 3.91 6.80 0.99
C SER A 62 3.22 6.24 -0.23
N VAL A 63 2.70 5.02 -0.15
CA VAL A 63 1.92 4.40 -1.22
C VAL A 63 0.81 3.53 -0.62
N ASP A 64 -0.41 3.77 -1.04
CA ASP A 64 -1.61 3.01 -0.78
C ASP A 64 -1.87 2.09 -1.99
N LEU A 65 -1.94 0.77 -1.83
CA LEU A 65 -2.31 -0.17 -2.89
C LEU A 65 -3.80 -0.44 -2.87
N TYR A 66 -4.53 0.12 -3.83
CA TYR A 66 -5.97 -0.13 -3.99
C TYR A 66 -6.20 -1.36 -4.86
N ARG A 67 -6.83 -2.39 -4.31
CA ARG A 67 -7.23 -3.56 -5.11
C ARG A 67 -8.36 -3.19 -6.07
N ILE A 68 -8.12 -3.34 -7.37
CA ILE A 68 -9.15 -3.20 -8.41
C ILE A 68 -9.85 -4.53 -8.61
N ARG A 69 -9.06 -5.61 -8.72
CA ARG A 69 -9.50 -7.01 -8.74
C ARG A 69 -8.30 -7.92 -8.41
N VAL A 70 -8.51 -9.23 -8.38
CA VAL A 70 -7.42 -10.20 -8.15
C VAL A 70 -6.31 -10.00 -9.19
N GLY A 71 -5.06 -9.84 -8.73
CA GLY A 71 -3.88 -9.62 -9.57
C GLY A 71 -3.82 -8.25 -10.26
N LEU A 72 -4.71 -7.30 -9.94
CA LEU A 72 -4.70 -5.95 -10.48
C LEU A 72 -4.86 -4.91 -9.37
N VAL A 73 -3.80 -4.17 -9.12
CA VAL A 73 -3.74 -3.18 -8.04
C VAL A 73 -3.34 -1.80 -8.57
N LEU A 74 -3.82 -0.77 -7.89
CA LEU A 74 -3.53 0.62 -8.21
C LEU A 74 -2.71 1.24 -7.07
N PRO A 75 -1.40 1.48 -7.27
CA PRO A 75 -0.57 2.18 -6.31
C PRO A 75 -0.82 3.70 -6.35
N ILE A 76 -1.36 4.23 -5.26
CA ILE A 76 -1.64 5.66 -5.06
C ILE A 76 -0.72 6.19 -3.98
N GLY A 77 0.13 7.15 -4.30
CA GLY A 77 1.16 7.57 -3.36
C GLY A 77 1.93 8.80 -3.77
N VAL A 78 2.92 9.15 -2.97
CA VAL A 78 3.88 10.23 -3.19
C VAL A 78 5.28 9.79 -2.79
N GLY A 79 6.30 10.43 -3.36
CA GLY A 79 7.70 10.15 -3.06
C GLY A 79 8.25 8.92 -3.78
N GLU A 80 9.52 8.63 -3.50
CA GLU A 80 10.31 7.61 -4.21
C GLU A 80 9.75 6.20 -4.03
N LEU A 81 9.25 5.89 -2.82
CA LEU A 81 8.62 4.60 -2.52
C LEU A 81 7.45 4.28 -3.47
N SER A 82 6.59 5.26 -3.73
CA SER A 82 5.45 5.07 -4.64
C SER A 82 5.91 4.79 -6.07
N GLU A 83 6.99 5.44 -6.53
CA GLU A 83 7.51 5.22 -7.88
C GLU A 83 8.23 3.87 -8.01
N ARG A 84 8.96 3.43 -6.97
CA ARG A 84 9.57 2.08 -6.93
C ARG A 84 8.51 0.98 -6.97
N VAL A 85 7.43 1.12 -6.19
CA VAL A 85 6.32 0.15 -6.20
C VAL A 85 5.61 0.13 -7.56
N ARG A 86 5.42 1.29 -8.20
CA ARG A 86 4.90 1.36 -9.59
C ARG A 86 5.81 0.66 -10.59
N ALA A 87 7.12 0.89 -10.51
CA ALA A 87 8.10 0.25 -11.39
C ALA A 87 8.10 -1.27 -11.23
N LEU A 88 8.04 -1.77 -9.99
CA LEU A 88 7.90 -3.20 -9.69
C LEU A 88 6.63 -3.79 -10.32
N LEU A 89 5.47 -3.16 -10.09
CA LEU A 89 4.20 -3.64 -10.63
C LEU A 89 4.15 -3.57 -12.17
N ALA A 90 4.77 -2.55 -12.77
CA ALA A 90 4.87 -2.43 -14.23
C ALA A 90 5.77 -3.52 -14.84
N ALA A 91 6.74 -4.05 -14.10
CA ALA A 91 7.58 -5.16 -14.51
C ALA A 91 6.89 -6.54 -14.46
N GLY A 92 5.61 -6.61 -14.08
CA GLY A 92 4.85 -7.87 -14.04
C GLY A 92 5.14 -8.69 -12.79
N PHE A 93 4.97 -8.07 -11.62
CA PHE A 93 5.30 -8.64 -10.34
C PHE A 93 4.38 -9.81 -9.94
N ASP A 94 4.83 -11.07 -10.01
CA ASP A 94 4.16 -12.26 -9.43
C ASP A 94 2.63 -12.36 -9.69
N GLY A 95 2.19 -12.11 -10.93
CA GLY A 95 0.77 -12.13 -11.29
C GLY A 95 -0.03 -10.90 -10.85
N TRP A 96 0.61 -9.94 -10.20
CA TRP A 96 0.11 -8.59 -9.96
C TRP A 96 0.51 -7.68 -11.11
N SER A 97 -0.41 -6.81 -11.47
CA SER A 97 -0.25 -5.84 -12.52
C SER A 97 -0.86 -4.52 -12.09
N MET A 98 -0.38 -3.45 -12.72
CA MET A 98 -0.97 -2.13 -12.58
C MET A 98 -1.93 -1.88 -13.76
N PRO A 99 -3.13 -1.30 -13.56
CA PRO A 99 -3.96 -0.91 -14.69
C PRO A 99 -3.23 0.13 -15.54
N ALA A 100 -3.36 -0.01 -16.86
CA ALA A 100 -2.85 0.99 -17.78
C ALA A 100 -3.62 2.30 -17.58
N LEU A 101 -2.91 3.35 -17.16
CA LEU A 101 -3.41 4.71 -17.17
C LEU A 101 -3.14 5.31 -18.56
N PRO A 102 -3.96 6.29 -19.01
CA PRO A 102 -3.65 7.03 -20.22
C PRO A 102 -2.30 7.73 -20.10
N ALA A 103 -1.62 7.96 -21.24
CA ALA A 103 -0.33 8.64 -21.28
C ALA A 103 -0.38 10.05 -20.66
N GLU A 104 -1.53 10.71 -20.80
CA GLU A 104 -1.82 12.02 -20.20
C GLU A 104 -3.09 11.90 -19.32
N PRO A 105 -2.95 11.50 -18.04
CA PRO A 105 -4.08 11.42 -17.12
C PRO A 105 -4.68 12.80 -16.86
N GLN A 106 -6.01 12.86 -16.75
CA GLN A 106 -6.69 14.11 -16.43
C GLN A 106 -6.40 14.47 -14.96
N PRO A 107 -5.81 15.63 -14.65
CA PRO A 107 -5.52 16.00 -13.28
C PRO A 107 -6.80 16.15 -12.45
N LEU A 108 -6.81 15.63 -11.23
CA LEU A 108 -8.00 15.61 -10.38
C LEU A 108 -8.55 17.01 -10.07
N HIS A 109 -7.66 18.00 -9.93
CA HIS A 109 -8.06 19.38 -9.65
C HIS A 109 -8.98 20.01 -10.72
N THR A 110 -8.98 19.47 -11.95
CA THR A 110 -9.83 19.96 -13.04
C THR A 110 -11.32 19.68 -12.82
N VAL A 111 -11.67 18.78 -11.89
CA VAL A 111 -13.07 18.41 -11.59
C VAL A 111 -13.48 18.69 -10.14
N GLU A 112 -12.56 19.24 -9.33
CA GLU A 112 -12.79 19.46 -7.88
C GLU A 112 -13.95 20.43 -7.59
N ASP A 113 -14.16 21.44 -8.44
CA ASP A 113 -15.26 22.41 -8.29
C ASP A 113 -16.66 21.79 -8.44
N HIS A 114 -16.73 20.59 -9.03
CA HIS A 114 -17.98 19.84 -9.19
C HIS A 114 -18.21 18.81 -8.08
N LEU A 115 -17.22 18.61 -7.20
CA LEU A 115 -17.25 17.65 -6.12
C LEU A 115 -17.57 18.32 -4.77
N PRO A 116 -18.22 17.62 -3.84
CA PRO A 116 -18.34 18.11 -2.47
C PRO A 116 -16.96 18.29 -1.85
N ILE A 117 -16.73 19.39 -1.12
CA ILE A 117 -15.45 19.69 -0.48
C ILE A 117 -14.91 18.56 0.41
N LYS A 118 -15.82 17.79 1.04
CA LYS A 118 -15.45 16.60 1.84
C LYS A 118 -14.79 15.51 1.00
N VAL A 119 -15.31 15.27 -0.21
CA VAL A 119 -14.76 14.29 -1.15
C VAL A 119 -13.40 14.76 -1.66
N VAL A 120 -13.28 16.04 -2.05
CA VAL A 120 -12.00 16.64 -2.46
C VAL A 120 -10.92 16.47 -1.39
N ASN A 121 -11.24 16.82 -0.15
CA ASN A 121 -10.31 16.67 0.98
C ASN A 121 -9.93 15.20 1.23
N LEU A 122 -10.87 14.27 1.08
CA LEU A 122 -10.60 12.85 1.23
C LEU A 122 -9.65 12.33 0.13
N LEU A 123 -9.93 12.65 -1.13
CA LEU A 123 -9.08 12.24 -2.26
C LEU A 123 -7.66 12.83 -2.17
N ARG A 124 -7.54 14.11 -1.78
CA ARG A 124 -6.24 14.76 -1.53
C ARG A 124 -5.46 14.12 -0.39
N ARG A 125 -6.13 13.77 0.71
CA ARG A 125 -5.49 13.06 1.85
C ARG A 125 -4.99 11.68 1.44
N ARG A 126 -5.73 11.00 0.56
CA ARG A 126 -5.36 9.72 -0.04
C ARG A 126 -4.42 9.83 -1.23
N ARG A 127 -4.00 11.05 -1.59
CA ARG A 127 -3.00 11.32 -2.63
C ARG A 127 -3.40 10.88 -4.05
N PHE A 128 -4.70 10.81 -4.35
CA PHE A 128 -5.17 10.66 -5.73
C PHE A 128 -4.72 11.87 -6.55
N ARG A 129 -4.14 11.62 -7.73
CA ARG A 129 -3.58 12.64 -8.63
C ARG A 129 -4.45 12.86 -9.85
N SER A 130 -5.09 11.81 -10.38
CA SER A 130 -5.88 11.88 -11.60
C SER A 130 -7.32 11.39 -11.45
N VAL A 131 -8.17 11.80 -12.39
CA VAL A 131 -9.56 11.33 -12.51
C VAL A 131 -9.59 9.82 -12.79
N GLU A 132 -8.67 9.33 -13.62
CA GLU A 132 -8.60 7.91 -13.98
C GLU A 132 -8.25 7.01 -12.81
N GLU A 133 -7.34 7.45 -11.93
CA GLU A 133 -7.03 6.71 -10.71
C GLU A 133 -8.30 6.48 -9.88
N VAL A 134 -9.09 7.54 -9.64
CA VAL A 134 -10.34 7.46 -8.87
C VAL A 134 -11.42 6.64 -9.60
N ALA A 135 -11.49 6.76 -10.93
CA ALA A 135 -12.45 6.03 -11.74
C ALA A 135 -12.23 4.52 -11.69
N LEU A 136 -10.98 4.07 -11.54
CA LEU A 136 -10.62 2.66 -11.51
C LEU A 136 -10.93 1.97 -10.17
N VAL A 137 -10.83 2.69 -9.05
CA VAL A 137 -11.06 2.10 -7.72
C VAL A 137 -12.51 1.61 -7.60
N PRO A 138 -12.78 0.36 -7.19
CA PRO A 138 -14.13 -0.15 -6.98
C PRO A 138 -14.91 0.63 -5.91
N ASP A 139 -16.24 0.62 -6.02
CA ASP A 139 -17.13 1.32 -5.08
C ASP A 139 -16.96 0.79 -3.65
N ASP A 140 -16.86 -0.52 -3.47
CA ASP A 140 -16.67 -1.15 -2.15
C ASP A 140 -15.37 -0.65 -1.49
N THR A 141 -14.26 -0.65 -2.24
CA THR A 141 -12.97 -0.14 -1.75
C THR A 141 -13.03 1.36 -1.40
N LEU A 142 -13.82 2.15 -2.14
CA LEU A 142 -14.04 3.56 -1.80
C LEU A 142 -14.89 3.73 -0.55
N LEU A 143 -15.91 2.89 -0.34
CA LEU A 143 -16.75 2.91 0.87
C LEU A 143 -15.97 2.54 2.13
N ASP A 144 -14.93 1.73 2.01
CA ASP A 144 -14.02 1.41 3.12
C ASP A 144 -13.18 2.63 3.56
N LEU A 145 -13.12 3.70 2.74
CA LEU A 145 -12.46 4.92 3.12
C LEU A 145 -13.27 5.67 4.18
N ARG A 146 -12.71 5.72 5.39
CA ARG A 146 -13.28 6.49 6.51
C ARG A 146 -13.71 7.89 6.08
N GLY A 147 -15.01 8.16 6.19
CA GLY A 147 -15.61 9.45 5.86
C GLY A 147 -16.28 9.52 4.48
N LEU A 148 -16.23 8.45 3.68
CA LEU A 148 -16.97 8.35 2.41
C LEU A 148 -18.21 7.45 2.56
N GLY A 149 -19.35 8.06 2.84
CA GLY A 149 -20.63 7.35 2.84
C GLY A 149 -21.22 7.15 1.44
N THR A 150 -22.20 6.26 1.30
CA THR A 150 -22.89 5.94 0.04
C THR A 150 -23.43 7.14 -0.73
N ARG A 151 -23.95 8.16 -0.02
CA ARG A 151 -24.39 9.42 -0.64
C ARG A 151 -23.24 10.16 -1.31
N LEU A 152 -22.12 10.31 -0.62
CA LEU A 152 -20.94 11.02 -1.14
C LEU A 152 -20.29 10.22 -2.28
N LEU A 153 -20.29 8.89 -2.19
CA LEU A 153 -19.87 8.03 -3.30
C LEU A 153 -20.73 8.26 -4.54
N ARG A 154 -22.06 8.36 -4.41
CA ARG A 154 -22.95 8.66 -5.54
C ARG A 154 -22.66 10.01 -6.17
N GLU A 155 -22.43 11.04 -5.34
CA GLU A 155 -22.04 12.37 -5.81
C GLU A 155 -20.70 12.35 -6.54
N LEU A 156 -19.71 11.60 -6.01
CA LEU A 156 -18.43 11.32 -6.67
C LEU A 156 -18.64 10.65 -8.02
N ARG A 157 -19.42 9.55 -8.09
CA ARG A 157 -19.66 8.80 -9.33
C ARG A 157 -20.45 9.55 -10.39
N ARG A 158 -21.23 10.55 -10.00
CA ARG A 158 -21.89 11.46 -10.95
C ARG A 158 -20.88 12.31 -11.72
N VAL A 159 -19.78 12.70 -11.07
CA VAL A 159 -18.73 13.55 -11.66
C VAL A 159 -17.62 12.70 -12.29
N ILE A 160 -17.22 11.62 -11.62
CA ILE A 160 -16.18 10.69 -12.03
C ILE A 160 -16.81 9.29 -12.16
N PRO A 161 -17.38 8.95 -13.33
CA PRO A 161 -17.96 7.64 -13.55
C PRO A 161 -16.95 6.51 -13.32
N ALA A 162 -17.41 5.41 -12.74
CA ALA A 162 -16.59 4.22 -12.56
C ALA A 162 -16.14 3.69 -13.93
N ARG A 163 -14.88 3.24 -14.01
CA ARG A 163 -14.31 2.60 -15.19
C ARG A 163 -13.85 1.22 -14.84
N THR A 164 -14.19 0.26 -15.69
CA THR A 164 -13.57 -1.07 -15.63
C THR A 164 -12.18 -0.96 -16.23
N ALA A 165 -11.16 -1.41 -15.49
CA ALA A 165 -9.82 -1.52 -16.04
C ALA A 165 -9.87 -2.41 -17.31
N PRO A 166 -9.20 -2.01 -18.42
CA PRO A 166 -9.09 -2.87 -19.58
C PRO A 166 -8.55 -4.21 -19.13
N GLY A 167 -9.24 -5.29 -19.49
CA GLY A 167 -8.76 -6.61 -19.18
C GLY A 167 -7.38 -6.78 -19.80
N HIS A 168 -6.33 -6.88 -18.99
CA HIS A 168 -5.14 -7.60 -19.43
C HIS A 168 -5.64 -9.00 -19.73
N THR A 169 -5.89 -9.26 -21.01
CA THR A 169 -6.03 -10.60 -21.56
C THR A 169 -4.69 -11.26 -21.29
N ARG A 170 -4.55 -11.83 -20.09
CA ARG A 170 -3.47 -12.74 -19.78
C ARG A 170 -3.56 -13.77 -20.89
N ALA A 171 -2.55 -13.82 -21.76
CA ALA A 171 -2.43 -14.90 -22.73
C ALA A 171 -2.57 -16.18 -21.92
N THR A 172 -3.71 -16.85 -22.09
CA THR A 172 -4.01 -18.09 -21.40
C THR A 172 -3.01 -19.09 -21.95
N SER A 173 -1.89 -19.25 -21.25
CA SER A 173 -1.11 -20.47 -21.34
C SER A 173 -2.08 -21.59 -21.02
N ASN A 174 -2.36 -22.39 -22.04
CA ASN A 174 -3.19 -23.58 -21.98
C ASN A 174 -2.50 -24.57 -21.02
N GLU A 175 -2.82 -24.48 -19.73
CA GLU A 175 -2.51 -25.55 -18.78
C GLU A 175 -3.81 -26.26 -18.43
N ASP A 176 -3.94 -27.39 -19.11
CA ASP A 176 -4.64 -28.62 -18.81
C ASP A 176 -5.53 -28.64 -17.56
N SER A 177 -6.79 -29.01 -17.80
CA SER A 177 -7.86 -29.05 -16.81
C SER A 177 -7.69 -30.21 -15.84
N ALA A 178 -7.63 -29.92 -14.54
CA ALA A 178 -7.97 -30.86 -13.48
C ALA A 178 -9.34 -30.47 -12.88
N PRO A 179 -10.25 -31.43 -12.62
CA PRO A 179 -11.62 -31.10 -12.19
C PRO A 179 -11.66 -30.71 -10.70
N LEU A 180 -12.23 -29.55 -10.40
CA LEU A 180 -12.53 -29.10 -9.04
C LEU A 180 -13.76 -29.81 -8.46
N ALA A 181 -13.64 -30.25 -7.21
CA ALA A 181 -14.72 -30.74 -6.37
C ALA A 181 -15.74 -29.63 -6.02
N PRO A 182 -17.00 -29.98 -5.71
CA PRO A 182 -18.06 -29.00 -5.47
C PRO A 182 -17.90 -28.27 -4.13
N ARG A 183 -18.11 -26.94 -4.13
CA ARG A 183 -18.21 -26.12 -2.91
C ARG A 183 -19.66 -26.05 -2.41
N PRO A 184 -19.89 -26.09 -1.08
CA PRO A 184 -21.22 -25.92 -0.50
C PRO A 184 -21.67 -24.47 -0.49
N THR A 185 -22.98 -24.28 -0.58
CA THR A 185 -23.71 -23.01 -0.61
C THR A 185 -24.31 -22.71 0.78
N GLY A 186 -24.08 -21.52 1.33
CA GLY A 186 -24.76 -21.02 2.53
C GLY A 186 -24.29 -19.61 2.94
N GLY A 187 -25.24 -18.66 3.09
CA GLY A 187 -25.02 -17.26 3.58
C GLY A 187 -24.71 -17.20 5.09
N THR A 188 -24.49 -16.06 5.76
CA THR A 188 -24.93 -14.66 5.61
C THR A 188 -24.06 -13.74 6.50
N PHE A 189 -23.99 -12.45 6.11
CA PHE A 189 -23.72 -11.17 6.79
C PHE A 189 -22.89 -10.99 8.09
N VAL A 190 -22.22 -9.82 8.08
CA VAL A 190 -21.20 -9.25 8.99
C VAL A 190 -21.81 -8.55 10.21
N GLU A 191 -21.22 -8.79 11.38
CA GLU A 191 -21.34 -7.96 12.58
C GLU A 191 -19.92 -7.61 13.06
N THR A 192 -19.54 -6.34 12.92
CA THR A 192 -18.27 -5.77 13.36
C THR A 192 -18.37 -5.29 14.80
N ASP A 193 -17.48 -5.76 15.68
CA ASP A 193 -16.67 -4.86 16.51
C ASP A 193 -15.50 -5.60 17.17
N ALA A 194 -14.37 -4.89 17.32
CA ALA A 194 -13.02 -5.36 17.71
C ALA A 194 -12.25 -6.16 16.64
N LEU A 195 -10.91 -6.21 16.73
CA LEU A 195 -9.98 -7.17 16.07
C LEU A 195 -8.93 -6.63 15.08
N ALA A 196 -8.49 -5.36 15.14
CA ALA A 196 -7.22 -4.98 14.49
C ALA A 196 -6.04 -5.26 15.44
N GLU A 197 -5.22 -6.25 15.10
CA GLU A 197 -3.93 -6.55 15.74
C GLU A 197 -2.81 -5.79 15.01
N LEU A 198 -1.91 -5.18 15.79
CA LEU A 198 -0.74 -4.46 15.27
C LEU A 198 0.52 -5.32 15.46
N VAL A 199 1.04 -5.88 14.39
CA VAL A 199 2.26 -6.70 14.40
C VAL A 199 3.43 -5.81 14.05
N THR A 200 4.38 -5.64 14.98
CA THR A 200 5.60 -4.85 14.74
C THR A 200 6.78 -5.77 14.47
N ILE A 201 7.40 -5.62 13.31
CA ILE A 201 8.55 -6.39 12.84
C ILE A 201 9.72 -5.44 12.71
N ARG A 202 10.86 -5.82 13.28
CA ARG A 202 12.09 -5.01 13.33
C ARG A 202 13.22 -5.79 12.71
N GLY A 203 14.13 -5.11 12.04
CA GLY A 203 15.27 -5.75 11.39
C GLY A 203 16.36 -4.78 10.99
N ASP A 204 17.51 -5.35 10.66
CA ASP A 204 18.74 -4.61 10.41
C ASP A 204 18.81 -4.03 8.99
N THR A 205 17.94 -4.49 8.09
CA THR A 205 17.78 -3.99 6.72
C THR A 205 16.31 -3.99 6.33
N GLU A 206 15.92 -3.17 5.35
CA GLU A 206 14.54 -3.18 4.84
C GLU A 206 14.15 -4.56 4.34
N ALA A 207 15.05 -5.19 3.58
CA ALA A 207 14.83 -6.51 3.02
C ALA A 207 14.53 -7.54 4.10
N ALA A 208 15.31 -7.57 5.19
CA ALA A 208 15.08 -8.50 6.29
C ALA A 208 13.71 -8.31 6.94
N VAL A 209 13.26 -7.06 7.07
CA VAL A 209 11.95 -6.74 7.67
C VAL A 209 10.80 -7.13 6.74
N PHE A 210 10.93 -6.89 5.43
CA PHE A 210 9.94 -7.32 4.45
C PHE A 210 9.88 -8.84 4.35
N THR A 211 11.01 -9.55 4.29
CA THR A 211 11.08 -11.02 4.34
C THR A 211 10.42 -11.57 5.60
N ALA A 212 10.69 -10.97 6.77
CA ALA A 212 10.10 -11.39 8.04
C ALA A 212 8.59 -11.14 8.08
N ALA A 213 8.10 -10.00 7.57
CA ALA A 213 6.67 -9.75 7.41
C ALA A 213 6.00 -10.73 6.49
N ALA A 214 6.62 -10.98 5.35
CA ALA A 214 6.15 -11.95 4.38
C ALA A 214 6.02 -13.33 5.06
N THR A 215 7.08 -13.79 5.74
CA THR A 215 7.09 -15.08 6.47
C THR A 215 6.01 -15.13 7.55
N TRP A 216 5.84 -14.05 8.32
CA TRP A 216 4.81 -13.96 9.36
C TRP A 216 3.42 -14.07 8.75
N LEU A 217 3.13 -13.32 7.69
CA LEU A 217 1.84 -13.34 7.00
C LEU A 217 1.55 -14.73 6.43
N ALA A 218 2.53 -15.39 5.79
CA ALA A 218 2.38 -16.75 5.28
C ALA A 218 2.07 -17.79 6.39
N ALA A 219 2.61 -17.60 7.59
CA ALA A 219 2.33 -18.44 8.75
C ALA A 219 0.95 -18.16 9.39
N HIS A 220 0.30 -17.04 9.05
CA HIS A 220 -0.98 -16.60 9.60
C HIS A 220 -2.01 -16.38 8.47
N PRO A 221 -2.42 -17.42 7.74
CA PRO A 221 -3.30 -17.29 6.57
C PRO A 221 -4.73 -16.84 6.92
N HIS A 222 -5.11 -16.88 8.20
CA HIS A 222 -6.39 -16.38 8.71
C HIS A 222 -6.35 -14.89 9.04
N HIS A 223 -5.18 -14.25 8.97
CA HIS A 223 -5.04 -12.82 9.18
C HIS A 223 -5.16 -12.09 7.85
N THR A 224 -5.98 -11.05 7.86
CA THR A 224 -6.19 -10.16 6.72
C THR A 224 -5.37 -8.89 6.94
N LEU A 225 -4.45 -8.54 6.04
CA LEU A 225 -3.64 -7.31 6.14
C LEU A 225 -4.38 -6.08 5.64
N PHE A 226 -4.48 -5.07 6.51
CA PHE A 226 -5.19 -3.81 6.29
C PHE A 226 -4.25 -2.61 6.14
N GLY A 227 -3.00 -2.71 6.56
CA GLY A 227 -2.06 -1.60 6.48
C GLY A 227 -0.64 -2.00 6.84
N VAL A 228 0.33 -1.28 6.29
CA VAL A 228 1.76 -1.51 6.52
C VAL A 228 2.43 -0.17 6.80
N ASP A 229 2.72 0.16 8.04
CA ASP A 229 3.52 1.36 8.33
C ASP A 229 4.99 0.98 8.37
N TYR A 230 5.78 1.56 7.48
CA TYR A 230 7.23 1.37 7.46
C TYR A 230 7.92 2.59 8.06
N ASP A 231 8.95 2.36 8.87
CA ASP A 231 9.57 3.34 9.74
C ASP A 231 11.08 3.05 9.75
N HIS A 232 11.88 4.03 9.32
CA HIS A 232 13.33 3.98 9.50
C HIS A 232 13.65 4.49 10.89
N GLY A 233 14.22 3.62 11.73
CA GLY A 233 14.74 4.06 13.02
C GLY A 233 15.79 5.16 12.81
N PRO A 234 15.75 6.28 13.54
CA PRO A 234 16.83 7.23 13.50
C PRO A 234 18.12 6.55 13.95
N VAL A 235 19.24 6.93 13.34
CA VAL A 235 20.56 6.61 13.88
C VAL A 235 20.73 7.48 15.13
N ASP A 236 20.35 6.96 16.29
CA ASP A 236 20.56 7.68 17.54
C ASP A 236 22.06 7.95 17.74
N GLY A 237 22.38 9.20 18.08
CA GLY A 237 23.75 9.65 18.34
C GLY A 237 24.44 8.96 19.53
N ASP A 238 23.70 8.17 20.31
CA ASP A 238 24.19 7.47 21.51
C ASP A 238 24.90 6.14 21.20
N GLY A 239 25.06 5.78 19.93
CA GLY A 239 25.86 4.62 19.51
C GLY A 239 25.26 3.27 19.87
N VAL A 240 24.00 3.23 20.33
CA VAL A 240 23.22 2.00 20.45
C VAL A 240 22.65 1.69 19.07
N PRO A 241 22.99 0.55 18.44
CA PRO A 241 22.44 0.19 17.15
C PRO A 241 20.93 -0.05 17.28
N GLN A 242 20.13 0.93 16.84
CA GLN A 242 18.71 0.73 16.60
C GLN A 242 18.52 -0.13 15.34
N PRO A 243 17.43 -0.90 15.25
CA PRO A 243 17.09 -1.59 14.01
C PRO A 243 16.93 -0.55 12.90
N ALA A 244 17.61 -0.75 11.78
CA ALA A 244 17.59 0.19 10.65
C ALA A 244 16.21 0.32 9.99
N ALA A 245 15.33 -0.67 10.24
CA ALA A 245 14.02 -0.77 9.65
C ALA A 245 13.00 -1.34 10.65
N VAL A 246 11.82 -0.75 10.69
CA VAL A 246 10.64 -1.19 11.44
C VAL A 246 9.44 -1.21 10.51
N LEU A 247 8.68 -2.30 10.51
CA LEU A 247 7.47 -2.47 9.70
C LEU A 247 6.34 -2.89 10.65
N ARG A 248 5.26 -2.13 10.65
CA ARG A 248 4.07 -2.37 11.45
C ARG A 248 2.95 -2.83 10.54
N LEU A 249 2.51 -4.06 10.69
CA LEU A 249 1.39 -4.63 9.95
C LEU A 249 0.13 -4.44 10.80
N THR A 250 -0.90 -3.84 10.23
CA THR A 250 -2.24 -3.85 10.83
C THR A 250 -3.01 -5.00 10.19
N VAL A 251 -3.36 -6.00 10.99
CA VAL A 251 -4.00 -7.23 10.53
C VAL A 251 -5.29 -7.49 11.31
N MET A 252 -6.30 -8.13 10.71
CA MET A 252 -7.46 -8.62 11.47
C MET A 252 -7.59 -10.13 11.33
N ALA A 253 -7.88 -10.81 12.44
CA ALA A 253 -8.25 -12.22 12.42
C ALA A 253 -9.63 -12.36 11.74
N SER A 254 -9.70 -13.23 10.72
CA SER A 254 -10.94 -13.57 10.01
C SER A 254 -11.61 -14.82 10.56
#